data_AF-A0A8T9CJP5-F1
#
_entry.id   AF-A0A8T9CJP5-F1
#
_cell.length_a   1.000
_cell.length_b   1.000
_cell.length_c   1.000
_cell.angle_alpha   90.00
_cell.angle_beta   90.00
_cell.angle_gamma   90.00
#
_symmetry.space_group_name_H-M   'P 1'
#
loop_
_entity.id
_entity.type
_entity.pdbx_description
1 polymer ?
#
loop_
_entity_poly.entity_id
_entity_poly.type
_entity_poly.pdbx_seq_one_letter_code
_entity_poly.pdbx_strand_id
1 'polypeptide(L)'
;LAQHLAIKLELLLEYPQELYQPGHPLMYLKPGSPIRILICDKSGEDGLNLHGGLRLAVHYGLPRSCSRIEQRLGRLNRYSANLKGVKPVQSLILKNHADCGLRNVWARILKDYIGVFNNTIASLQFVLDDYLENAWQNVYQEGPVALERVAREFPGEQGILANETHKINMQEKLLAMDDEIAEAAIFAQQISA
;
A
#
# COMPACT_ATOMS: atom_id res chain seq x y z
N LEU A 1 -13.78 5.90 -13.38
CA LEU A 1 -12.39 6.12 -13.81
C LEU A 1 -11.81 4.91 -14.55
N ALA A 2 -11.77 3.73 -13.92
CA ALA A 2 -11.19 2.53 -14.54
C ALA A 2 -11.85 2.14 -15.87
N GLN A 3 -13.18 2.23 -15.98
CA GLN A 3 -13.90 1.98 -17.24
C GLN A 3 -13.50 2.96 -18.36
N HIS A 4 -13.36 4.25 -18.05
CA HIS A 4 -12.90 5.25 -19.01
C HIS A 4 -11.45 4.97 -19.45
N LEU A 5 -10.58 4.61 -18.51
CA LEU A 5 -9.20 4.24 -18.80
C LEU A 5 -9.16 2.98 -19.69
N ALA A 6 -9.98 1.96 -19.41
CA ALA A 6 -10.08 0.77 -20.24
C ALA A 6 -10.43 1.14 -21.69
N ILE A 7 -11.51 1.90 -21.91
CA ILE A 7 -11.88 2.34 -23.26
C ILE A 7 -10.72 3.07 -23.96
N LYS A 8 -10.00 3.96 -23.26
CA LYS A 8 -8.85 4.67 -23.83
C LYS A 8 -7.70 3.75 -24.18
N LEU A 9 -7.37 2.81 -23.31
CA LEU A 9 -6.30 1.85 -23.56
C LEU A 9 -6.66 0.87 -24.69
N GLU A 10 -7.94 0.51 -24.84
CA GLU A 10 -8.43 -0.33 -25.94
C GLU A 10 -8.24 0.35 -27.30
N LEU A 11 -8.46 1.67 -27.35
CA LEU A 11 -8.30 2.46 -28.56
C LEU A 11 -6.82 2.75 -28.91
N LEU A 12 -5.93 2.73 -27.92
CA LEU A 12 -4.55 3.19 -28.06
C LEU A 12 -3.51 2.06 -28.03
N LEU A 13 -3.86 0.90 -27.51
CA LEU A 13 -2.95 -0.24 -27.36
C LEU A 13 -3.45 -1.43 -28.15
N GLU A 14 -2.52 -2.13 -28.80
CA GLU A 14 -2.79 -3.36 -29.55
C GLU A 14 -2.88 -4.61 -28.64
N TYR A 15 -2.70 -4.44 -27.32
CA TYR A 15 -2.68 -5.55 -26.37
C TYR A 15 -4.03 -5.69 -25.66
N PRO A 16 -4.55 -6.92 -25.51
CA PRO A 16 -5.78 -7.12 -24.77
C PRO A 16 -5.56 -6.85 -23.28
N GLN A 17 -6.61 -6.31 -22.68
CA GLN A 17 -6.65 -5.84 -21.31
C GLN A 17 -7.90 -6.38 -20.62
N GLU A 18 -7.85 -6.45 -19.30
CA GLU A 18 -8.97 -6.91 -18.51
C GLU A 18 -9.28 -5.87 -17.43
N LEU A 19 -10.56 -5.55 -17.28
CA LEU A 19 -11.05 -4.77 -16.14
C LEU A 19 -11.39 -5.75 -15.01
N TYR A 20 -10.77 -5.57 -13.85
CA TYR A 20 -11.08 -6.39 -12.69
C TYR A 20 -12.55 -6.24 -12.27
N GLN A 21 -13.22 -7.37 -12.05
CA GLN A 21 -14.57 -7.44 -11.50
C GLN A 21 -14.61 -8.46 -10.37
N PRO A 22 -14.99 -8.06 -9.13
CA PRO A 22 -15.13 -9.00 -8.03
C PRO A 22 -16.03 -10.18 -8.37
N GLY A 23 -15.65 -11.37 -7.91
CA GLY A 23 -16.38 -12.61 -8.12
C GLY A 23 -16.29 -13.21 -9.53
N HIS A 24 -15.64 -12.54 -10.48
CA HIS A 24 -15.45 -13.05 -11.84
C HIS A 24 -14.06 -13.67 -12.03
N PRO A 25 -13.94 -14.80 -12.77
CA PRO A 25 -12.63 -15.37 -13.08
C PRO A 25 -11.77 -14.41 -13.90
N LEU A 26 -10.51 -14.22 -13.49
CA LEU A 26 -9.55 -13.39 -14.20
C LEU A 26 -8.83 -14.18 -15.29
N MET A 27 -9.05 -13.81 -16.55
CA MET A 27 -8.33 -14.35 -17.69
C MET A 27 -6.86 -13.94 -17.65
N TYR A 28 -6.52 -12.77 -17.12
CA TYR A 28 -5.17 -12.25 -16.94
C TYR A 28 -4.25 -13.19 -16.14
N LEU A 29 -4.81 -13.95 -15.19
CA LEU A 29 -4.05 -14.87 -14.36
C LEU A 29 -3.93 -16.28 -14.97
N LYS A 30 -4.63 -16.56 -16.08
CA LYS A 30 -4.60 -17.89 -16.70
C LYS A 30 -3.30 -18.13 -17.48
N PRO A 31 -2.69 -19.33 -17.38
CA PRO A 31 -1.57 -19.70 -18.24
C PRO A 31 -1.91 -19.55 -19.72
N GLY A 32 -1.00 -18.97 -20.51
CA GLY A 32 -1.22 -18.75 -21.95
C GLY A 32 -2.18 -17.61 -22.29
N SER A 33 -2.65 -16.85 -21.30
CA SER A 33 -3.51 -15.68 -21.55
C SER A 33 -2.80 -14.63 -22.40
N PRO A 34 -3.45 -14.07 -23.44
CA PRO A 34 -2.90 -12.97 -24.20
C PRO A 34 -2.97 -11.64 -23.45
N ILE A 35 -3.74 -11.57 -22.34
CA ILE A 35 -3.99 -10.33 -21.59
C ILE A 35 -2.72 -9.90 -20.87
N ARG A 36 -2.28 -8.67 -21.13
CA ARG A 36 -1.04 -8.12 -20.56
C ARG A 36 -1.26 -6.99 -19.57
N ILE A 37 -2.47 -6.44 -19.51
CA ILE A 37 -2.82 -5.31 -18.66
C ILE A 37 -4.08 -5.67 -17.87
N LEU A 38 -3.94 -5.67 -16.54
CA LEU A 38 -5.08 -5.73 -15.62
C LEU A 38 -5.35 -4.33 -15.08
N ILE A 39 -6.57 -3.84 -15.25
CA ILE A 39 -7.02 -2.54 -14.77
C ILE A 39 -7.84 -2.78 -13.51
N CYS A 40 -7.38 -2.23 -12.39
CA CYS A 40 -8.08 -2.29 -11.11
C CYS A 40 -8.57 -0.91 -10.68
N ASP A 41 -9.71 -0.88 -9.99
CA ASP A 41 -10.15 0.27 -9.20
C ASP A 41 -10.14 -0.07 -7.70
N LYS A 42 -10.95 0.63 -6.90
CA LYS A 42 -11.07 0.38 -5.45
C LYS A 42 -11.43 -1.09 -5.14
N SER A 43 -12.17 -1.77 -6.02
CA SER A 43 -12.58 -3.15 -5.78
C SER A 43 -11.40 -4.13 -5.76
N GLY A 44 -10.30 -3.82 -6.44
CA GLY A 44 -9.09 -4.66 -6.45
C GLY A 44 -8.14 -4.43 -5.28
N GLU A 45 -8.52 -3.60 -4.30
CA GLU A 45 -7.69 -3.33 -3.10
C GLU A 45 -7.77 -4.49 -2.08
N ASP A 46 -8.80 -5.32 -2.16
CA ASP A 46 -9.04 -6.46 -1.26
C ASP A 46 -9.34 -7.76 -2.04
N GLY A 47 -9.02 -8.91 -1.45
CA GLY A 47 -9.34 -10.24 -1.98
C GLY A 47 -8.62 -10.68 -3.27
N LEU A 48 -7.94 -9.78 -3.97
CA LEU A 48 -7.26 -10.04 -5.24
C LEU A 48 -5.82 -10.52 -5.04
N ASN A 49 -5.49 -11.74 -5.43
CA ASN A 49 -4.12 -12.26 -5.39
C ASN A 49 -3.39 -12.03 -6.72
N LEU A 50 -2.39 -11.13 -6.74
CA LEU A 50 -1.53 -10.86 -7.90
C LEU A 50 -0.10 -11.34 -7.69
N HIS A 51 0.09 -12.36 -6.86
CA HIS A 51 1.40 -12.96 -6.65
C HIS A 51 1.86 -13.68 -7.92
N GLY A 52 3.11 -13.48 -8.33
CA GLY A 52 3.68 -14.21 -9.48
C GLY A 52 4.70 -13.42 -10.30
N GLY A 53 4.83 -13.79 -11.58
CA GLY A 53 5.83 -13.24 -12.51
C GLY A 53 5.51 -11.85 -13.07
N LEU A 54 4.46 -11.19 -12.58
CA LEU A 54 3.97 -9.88 -13.03
C LEU A 54 4.67 -8.79 -12.22
N ARG A 55 5.36 -7.87 -12.91
CA ARG A 55 6.47 -7.11 -12.29
C ARG A 55 6.33 -5.60 -12.31
N LEU A 56 5.23 -5.06 -12.84
CA LEU A 56 5.00 -3.61 -12.89
C LEU A 56 3.61 -3.23 -12.40
N ALA A 57 3.55 -2.53 -11.27
CA ALA A 57 2.37 -1.87 -10.77
C ALA A 57 2.37 -0.41 -11.26
N VAL A 58 1.36 -0.04 -12.04
CA VAL A 58 1.18 1.34 -12.52
C VAL A 58 0.13 2.04 -11.67
N HIS A 59 0.56 3.01 -10.87
CA HIS A 59 -0.30 3.80 -9.99
C HIS A 59 -0.91 4.97 -10.76
N TYR A 60 -1.95 4.68 -11.56
CA TYR A 60 -2.70 5.71 -12.29
C TYR A 60 -3.46 6.66 -11.37
N GLY A 61 -4.00 6.16 -10.26
CA GLY A 61 -4.61 6.98 -9.21
C GLY A 61 -3.90 6.76 -7.88
N LEU A 62 -3.65 7.83 -7.14
CA LEU A 62 -3.09 7.78 -5.79
C LEU A 62 -4.19 8.10 -4.77
N PRO A 63 -4.61 7.13 -3.94
CA PRO A 63 -5.51 7.37 -2.81
C PRO A 63 -4.87 8.36 -1.84
N ARG A 64 -5.71 9.11 -1.12
CA ARG A 64 -5.27 9.94 0.01
C ARG A 64 -4.87 9.09 1.22
N SER A 65 -5.54 7.95 1.41
CA SER A 65 -5.28 7.02 2.50
C SER A 65 -4.08 6.13 2.20
N CYS A 66 -3.12 6.16 3.12
CA CYS A 66 -2.00 5.25 3.24
C CYS A 66 -2.46 3.81 3.43
N SER A 67 -3.50 3.56 4.22
CA SER A 67 -4.09 2.22 4.38
C SER A 67 -4.54 1.62 3.06
N ARG A 68 -5.20 2.41 2.20
CA ARG A 68 -5.60 1.94 0.88
C ARG A 68 -4.42 1.66 -0.04
N ILE A 69 -3.34 2.43 0.07
CA ILE A 69 -2.11 2.20 -0.69
C ILE A 69 -1.44 0.91 -0.21
N GLU A 70 -1.36 0.68 1.09
CA GLU A 70 -0.80 -0.54 1.68
C GLU A 70 -1.62 -1.76 1.25
N GLN A 71 -2.95 -1.69 1.30
CA GLN A 71 -3.85 -2.75 0.81
C GLN A 71 -3.60 -3.12 -0.66
N ARG A 72 -3.51 -2.11 -1.55
CA ARG A 72 -3.17 -2.29 -2.97
C ARG A 72 -1.84 -2.99 -3.15
N LEU A 73 -0.83 -2.50 -2.47
CA LEU A 73 0.52 -3.02 -2.61
C LEU A 73 0.67 -4.39 -1.92
N GLY A 74 -0.17 -4.71 -0.94
CA GLY A 74 -0.27 -6.03 -0.32
C GLY A 74 -0.88 -7.10 -1.24
N ARG A 75 -1.60 -6.72 -2.31
CA ARG A 75 -2.03 -7.67 -3.36
C ARG A 75 -0.86 -8.15 -4.20
N LEU A 76 0.22 -7.39 -4.21
CA LEU A 76 1.45 -7.66 -4.92
C LEU A 76 2.39 -8.37 -3.95
N ASN A 77 3.02 -9.46 -4.38
CA ASN A 77 3.96 -10.22 -3.55
C ASN A 77 5.33 -9.52 -3.42
N ARG A 78 5.34 -8.25 -3.01
CA ARG A 78 6.53 -7.37 -3.08
C ARG A 78 7.64 -7.74 -2.09
N TYR A 79 7.33 -8.49 -1.02
CA TYR A 79 8.31 -8.93 -0.01
C TYR A 79 8.95 -10.30 -0.32
N SER A 80 8.48 -11.00 -1.35
CA SER A 80 9.13 -12.22 -1.81
C SER A 80 10.47 -11.99 -2.51
N ALA A 81 10.99 -10.76 -2.53
CA ALA A 81 12.36 -10.45 -2.96
C ALA A 81 13.43 -11.24 -2.17
N ASN A 82 13.10 -11.73 -0.98
CA ASN A 82 13.98 -12.59 -0.17
C ASN A 82 14.04 -14.05 -0.67
N LEU A 83 13.16 -14.44 -1.60
CA LEU A 83 13.23 -15.75 -2.26
C LEU A 83 14.21 -15.68 -3.42
N LYS A 84 15.26 -16.53 -3.40
CA LYS A 84 16.25 -16.62 -4.48
C LYS A 84 15.55 -16.77 -5.85
N GLY A 85 15.82 -15.83 -6.75
CA GLY A 85 15.29 -15.82 -8.12
C GLY A 85 14.01 -15.00 -8.34
N VAL A 86 13.42 -14.42 -7.29
CA VAL A 86 12.24 -13.56 -7.39
C VAL A 86 12.65 -12.09 -7.44
N LYS A 87 12.32 -11.40 -8.54
CA LYS A 87 12.55 -9.94 -8.67
C LYS A 87 11.46 -9.17 -7.92
N PRO A 88 11.79 -8.06 -7.22
CA PRO A 88 10.80 -7.21 -6.57
C PRO A 88 9.81 -6.61 -7.58
N VAL A 89 8.59 -6.35 -7.13
CA VAL A 89 7.57 -5.68 -7.95
C VAL A 89 7.96 -4.21 -8.11
N GLN A 90 8.07 -3.74 -9.35
CA GLN A 90 8.36 -2.34 -9.65
C GLN A 90 7.08 -1.52 -9.55
N SER A 91 7.14 -0.37 -8.87
CA SER A 91 6.05 0.61 -8.83
C SER A 91 6.36 1.81 -9.72
N LEU A 92 5.50 2.08 -10.68
CA LEU A 92 5.53 3.26 -11.54
C LEU A 92 4.39 4.19 -11.14
N ILE A 93 4.70 5.45 -10.84
CA ILE A 93 3.69 6.47 -10.53
C ILE A 93 3.61 7.44 -11.70
N LEU A 94 2.42 7.59 -12.28
CA LEU A 94 2.21 8.60 -13.32
C LEU A 94 2.14 9.98 -12.68
N LYS A 95 3.03 10.87 -13.09
CA LYS A 95 3.05 12.29 -12.70
C LYS A 95 2.31 13.13 -13.73
N ASN A 96 1.80 14.28 -13.31
CA ASN A 96 1.34 15.30 -14.26
C ASN A 96 2.50 16.27 -14.59
N HIS A 97 2.31 17.15 -15.58
CA HIS A 97 3.33 18.13 -15.98
C HIS A 97 3.59 19.24 -14.95
N ALA A 98 2.77 19.34 -13.90
CA ALA A 98 2.92 20.34 -12.86
C ALA A 98 3.73 19.75 -11.69
N ASP A 99 5.04 19.98 -11.66
CA ASP A 99 5.95 19.41 -10.65
C ASP A 99 5.52 19.69 -9.20
N CYS A 100 5.00 20.89 -8.92
CA CYS A 100 4.45 21.29 -7.63
C CYS A 100 2.94 21.07 -7.50
N GLY A 101 2.32 20.36 -8.44
CA GLY A 101 0.91 20.00 -8.37
C GLY A 101 0.63 19.01 -7.24
N LEU A 102 -0.56 19.09 -6.65
CA LEU A 102 -0.98 18.26 -5.50
C LEU A 102 -0.66 16.78 -5.66
N ARG A 103 -0.91 16.21 -6.86
CA ARG A 103 -0.60 14.82 -7.18
C ARG A 103 0.89 14.50 -7.08
N ASN A 104 1.74 15.34 -7.65
CA ASN A 104 3.18 15.12 -7.70
C ASN A 104 3.82 15.33 -6.32
N VAL A 105 3.32 16.29 -5.54
CA VAL A 105 3.67 16.47 -4.12
C VAL A 105 3.27 15.24 -3.31
N TRP A 106 2.03 14.77 -3.44
CA TRP A 106 1.58 13.57 -2.74
C TRP A 106 2.38 12.32 -3.12
N ALA A 107 2.68 12.14 -4.41
CA ALA A 107 3.56 11.06 -4.86
C ALA A 107 4.96 11.12 -4.22
N ARG A 108 5.52 12.33 -4.04
CA ARG A 108 6.80 12.55 -3.38
C ARG A 108 6.72 12.20 -1.89
N ILE A 109 5.66 12.60 -1.20
CA ILE A 109 5.44 12.27 0.21
C ILE A 109 5.39 10.74 0.41
N LEU A 110 4.58 10.05 -0.39
CA LEU A 110 4.47 8.59 -0.33
C LEU A 110 5.81 7.88 -0.59
N LYS A 111 6.59 8.37 -1.56
CA LYS A 111 7.85 7.75 -1.97
C LYS A 111 9.01 8.08 -1.04
N ASP A 112 9.21 9.36 -0.73
CA ASP A 112 10.46 9.87 -0.14
C ASP A 112 10.33 10.10 1.38
N TYR A 113 9.14 10.39 1.90
CA TYR A 113 8.92 10.65 3.33
C TYR A 113 8.34 9.43 4.06
N ILE A 114 7.31 8.80 3.47
CA ILE A 114 6.67 7.60 4.03
C ILE A 114 7.40 6.33 3.60
N GLY A 115 7.90 6.28 2.36
CA GLY A 115 8.61 5.10 1.84
C GLY A 115 7.70 3.90 1.54
N VAL A 116 6.38 4.11 1.37
CA VAL A 116 5.36 3.04 1.28
C VAL A 116 5.57 2.07 0.12
N PHE A 117 6.27 2.49 -0.95
CA PHE A 117 6.52 1.63 -2.10
C PHE A 117 7.68 0.65 -1.87
N ASN A 118 8.56 0.93 -0.92
CA ASN A 118 9.74 0.13 -0.62
C ASN A 118 9.61 -0.63 0.72
N ASN A 119 8.82 -0.10 1.66
CA ASN A 119 8.64 -0.65 2.99
C ASN A 119 7.15 -0.92 3.26
N THR A 120 6.87 -1.92 4.10
CA THR A 120 5.53 -2.10 4.66
C THR A 120 5.25 -0.98 5.63
N ILE A 121 4.06 -0.42 5.55
CA ILE A 121 3.52 0.50 6.56
C ILE A 121 2.32 -0.11 7.27
N ALA A 122 2.10 -1.43 7.19
CA ALA A 122 0.89 -2.08 7.70
C ALA A 122 0.57 -1.74 9.17
N SER A 123 1.59 -1.70 10.04
CA SER A 123 1.42 -1.30 11.45
C SER A 123 1.16 0.19 11.63
N LEU A 124 1.61 1.03 10.69
CA LEU A 124 1.52 2.50 10.76
C LEU A 124 0.37 3.09 9.94
N GLN A 125 -0.34 2.28 9.15
CA GLN A 125 -1.20 2.76 8.09
C GLN A 125 -2.34 3.67 8.58
N PHE A 126 -2.92 3.35 9.73
CA PHE A 126 -4.00 4.13 10.36
C PHE A 126 -3.45 5.37 11.05
N VAL A 127 -2.32 5.25 11.74
CA VAL A 127 -1.65 6.38 12.40
C VAL A 127 -1.25 7.44 11.35
N LEU A 128 -0.70 7.00 10.21
CA LEU A 128 -0.37 7.91 9.11
C LEU A 128 -1.60 8.57 8.49
N ASP A 129 -2.70 7.83 8.36
CA ASP A 129 -3.97 8.39 7.89
C ASP A 129 -4.47 9.49 8.85
N ASP A 130 -4.37 9.26 10.17
CA ASP A 130 -4.77 10.25 11.19
C ASP A 130 -3.91 11.53 11.14
N TYR A 131 -2.58 11.41 11.02
CA TYR A 131 -1.70 12.58 10.88
C TYR A 131 -1.99 13.38 9.61
N LEU A 132 -2.35 12.70 8.52
CA LEU A 132 -2.57 13.33 7.22
C LEU A 132 -3.98 13.90 7.05
N GLU A 133 -4.97 13.43 7.82
CA GLU A 133 -6.38 13.84 7.68
C GLU A 133 -6.53 15.38 7.80
N ASN A 134 -5.96 15.97 8.85
CA ASN A 134 -5.98 17.43 9.05
C ASN A 134 -5.25 18.17 7.92
N ALA A 135 -4.12 17.63 7.45
CA ALA A 135 -3.36 18.23 6.36
C ALA A 135 -4.18 18.22 5.04
N TRP A 136 -4.87 17.11 4.75
CA TRP A 136 -5.77 16.99 3.61
C TRP A 136 -6.93 17.98 3.68
N GLN A 137 -7.49 18.22 4.87
CA GLN A 137 -8.53 19.22 5.07
C GLN A 137 -8.02 20.63 4.79
N ASN A 138 -6.74 20.95 5.02
CA ASN A 138 -6.18 22.28 4.76
C ASN A 138 -5.69 22.49 3.32
N VAL A 139 -5.63 21.44 2.49
CA VAL A 139 -5.14 21.55 1.09
C VAL A 139 -5.96 22.53 0.25
N TYR A 140 -7.27 22.69 0.49
CA TYR A 140 -8.06 23.63 -0.31
C TYR A 140 -7.72 25.10 -0.02
N GLN A 141 -7.23 25.42 1.18
CA GLN A 141 -6.84 26.78 1.57
C GLN A 141 -5.38 27.05 1.28
N GLU A 142 -4.50 26.14 1.71
CA GLU A 142 -3.04 26.33 1.69
C GLU A 142 -2.38 25.69 0.46
N GLY A 143 -3.09 24.82 -0.26
CA GLY A 143 -2.52 24.02 -1.32
C GLY A 143 -1.67 22.84 -0.81
N PRO A 144 -0.79 22.28 -1.67
CA PRO A 144 0.00 21.09 -1.33
C PRO A 144 0.98 21.27 -0.16
N VAL A 145 1.32 22.52 0.20
CA VAL A 145 2.25 22.82 1.29
C VAL A 145 1.74 22.33 2.65
N ALA A 146 0.42 22.24 2.84
CA ALA A 146 -0.17 21.68 4.05
C ALA A 146 0.28 20.23 4.28
N LEU A 147 0.35 19.44 3.20
CA LEU A 147 0.83 18.05 3.25
C LEU A 147 2.34 18.00 3.46
N GLU A 148 3.11 18.84 2.76
CA GLU A 148 4.57 18.86 2.90
C GLU A 148 5.02 19.23 4.31
N ARG A 149 4.27 20.10 5.02
CA ARG A 149 4.57 20.50 6.40
C ARG A 149 4.54 19.30 7.34
N VAL A 150 3.45 18.54 7.33
CA VAL A 150 3.30 17.33 8.17
C VAL A 150 4.28 16.25 7.73
N ALA A 151 4.47 16.04 6.42
CA ALA A 151 5.34 15.00 5.91
C ALA A 151 6.81 15.13 6.38
N ARG A 152 7.29 16.36 6.63
CA ARG A 152 8.66 16.60 7.14
C ARG A 152 8.91 16.01 8.52
N GLU A 153 7.87 15.74 9.30
CA GLU A 153 7.97 15.16 10.64
C GLU A 153 8.03 13.63 10.61
N PHE A 154 7.78 12.99 9.45
CA PHE A 154 7.76 11.54 9.31
C PHE A 154 9.14 10.86 9.35
N PRO A 155 10.13 11.25 8.52
CA PRO A 155 11.40 10.54 8.44
C PRO A 155 12.37 10.88 9.58
N GLY A 156 13.39 10.05 9.77
CA GLY A 156 14.46 10.24 10.75
C GLY A 156 14.31 9.37 12.00
N GLU A 157 15.40 9.22 12.75
CA GLU A 157 15.43 8.36 13.96
C GLU A 157 14.49 8.85 15.06
N GLN A 158 14.26 10.16 15.13
CA GLN A 158 13.30 10.79 16.04
C GLN A 158 12.00 11.21 15.33
N GLY A 159 11.82 10.82 14.06
CA GLY A 159 10.62 11.10 13.29
C GLY A 159 9.43 10.28 13.77
N ILE A 160 8.23 10.70 13.37
CA ILE A 160 6.96 10.04 13.73
C ILE A 160 7.00 8.55 13.35
N LEU A 161 7.55 8.19 12.19
CA LEU A 161 7.57 6.78 11.74
C LEU A 161 8.37 5.89 12.70
N ALA A 162 9.56 6.33 13.12
CA ALA A 162 10.43 5.56 14.01
C ALA A 162 9.82 5.46 15.42
N ASN A 163 9.30 6.57 15.94
CA ASN A 163 8.69 6.63 17.25
C ASN A 163 7.44 5.75 17.36
N GLU A 164 6.54 5.84 16.38
CA GLU A 164 5.31 5.03 16.36
C GLU A 164 5.62 3.55 16.16
N THR A 165 6.59 3.21 15.30
CA THR A 165 7.06 1.82 15.16
C THR A 165 7.58 1.28 16.49
N HIS A 166 8.37 2.07 17.23
CA HIS A 166 8.89 1.65 18.53
C HIS A 166 7.76 1.43 19.54
N LYS A 167 6.79 2.35 19.62
CA LYS A 167 5.62 2.22 20.51
C LYS A 167 4.81 0.96 20.22
N ILE A 168 4.50 0.71 18.94
CA ILE A 168 3.73 -0.47 18.52
C ILE A 168 4.49 -1.75 18.86
N ASN A 169 5.78 -1.84 18.52
CA ASN A 169 6.60 -3.00 18.83
C ASN A 169 6.69 -3.28 20.35
N MET A 170 6.71 -2.23 21.17
CA MET A 170 6.70 -2.38 22.63
C MET A 170 5.35 -2.90 23.13
N GLN A 171 4.24 -2.42 22.59
CA GLN A 171 2.89 -2.91 22.92
C GLN A 171 2.70 -4.37 22.52
N GLU A 172 3.13 -4.75 21.31
CA GLU A 172 3.06 -6.14 20.83
C GLU A 172 3.86 -7.10 21.71
N LYS A 173 5.06 -6.69 22.17
CA LYS A 173 5.86 -7.51 23.09
C LYS A 173 5.19 -7.71 24.44
N LEU A 174 4.57 -6.66 25.00
CA LEU A 174 3.86 -6.76 26.28
C LEU A 174 2.66 -7.71 26.18
N LEU A 175 1.88 -7.60 25.09
CA LEU A 175 0.75 -8.50 24.84
C LEU A 175 1.20 -9.96 24.69
N ALA A 176 2.29 -10.21 23.95
CA ALA A 176 2.83 -11.56 23.81
C ALA A 176 3.27 -12.17 25.14
N MET A 177 3.86 -11.38 26.04
CA MET A 177 4.22 -11.84 27.39
C MET A 177 2.99 -12.16 28.24
N ASP A 178 1.93 -11.35 28.16
CA ASP A 178 0.69 -11.60 28.89
C ASP A 178 0.01 -12.90 28.41
N ASP A 179 0.02 -13.17 27.10
CA ASP A 179 -0.49 -14.41 26.51
C ASP A 179 0.32 -15.64 26.98
N GLU A 180 1.66 -15.55 26.98
CA GLU A 180 2.54 -16.62 27.48
C GLU A 180 2.31 -16.92 28.98
N ILE A 181 2.11 -15.87 29.80
CA ILE A 181 1.79 -16.04 31.23
C ILE A 181 0.43 -16.71 31.41
N ALA A 182 -0.57 -16.34 30.62
CA ALA A 182 -1.89 -16.95 30.66
C ALA A 182 -1.83 -18.44 30.27
N GLU A 183 -1.10 -18.78 29.21
CA GLU A 183 -0.90 -20.18 28.80
C GLU A 183 -0.18 -21.01 29.87
N ALA A 184 0.89 -20.48 30.47
CA ALA A 184 1.62 -21.16 31.54
C ALA A 184 0.76 -21.40 32.78
N ALA A 185 -0.11 -20.45 33.15
CA ALA A 185 -1.04 -20.61 34.26
C ALA A 185 -2.10 -21.71 34.00
N ILE A 186 -2.63 -21.77 32.77
CA ILE A 186 -3.57 -22.83 32.35
C ILE A 186 -2.88 -24.20 32.40
N PHE A 187 -1.65 -24.30 31.89
CA PHE A 187 -0.87 -25.53 31.92
C PHE A 187 -0.57 -26.01 33.35
N ALA A 188 -0.19 -25.09 34.24
CA ALA A 188 0.05 -25.41 35.65
C ALA A 188 -1.21 -25.92 36.35
N GLN A 189 -2.39 -25.36 36.04
CA GLN A 189 -3.67 -25.87 36.56
C GLN A 189 -3.99 -27.28 36.05
N GLN A 190 -3.68 -27.59 34.79
CA GLN A 190 -3.91 -28.91 34.20
C GLN A 190 -3.00 -30.01 34.77
N ILE A 191 -1.76 -29.67 35.16
CA ILE A 191 -0.84 -30.61 35.83
C ILE A 191 -1.23 -30.82 37.30
N SER A 192 -1.87 -29.83 37.91
CA SER A 192 -2.26 -29.86 39.33
C SER A 192 -3.62 -30.52 39.59
N ALA A 193 -4.29 -31.00 38.53
CA ALA A 193 -5.58 -31.72 38.58
C ALA A 193 -5.37 -33.21 38.31
#